data_AF-A0A0F4JHU0-F1
#
_entry.id   AF-A0A0F4JHU0-F1
#
_cell.length_a   1.000
_cell.length_b   1.000
_cell.length_c   1.000
_cell.angle_alpha   90.00
_cell.angle_beta   90.00
_cell.angle_gamma   90.00
#
_symmetry.space_group_name_H-M   'P 1'
#
loop_
_entity.id
_entity.type
_entity.pdbx_description
1 polymer ?
#
loop_
_entity_poly.entity_id
_entity_poly.type
_entity_poly.pdbx_seq_one_letter_code
_entity_poly.pdbx_strand_id
1 'polypeptide(L)'
;PTQRPLTEPERALSDRMVAYWTTFARTGSPNGPDAPPWPVLRSAGPRDQPVLSLAAGPGGIRPTDADSAHHCPFWDTVEGRTG
;
A
#
# COMPACT_ATOMS: atom_id res chain seq x y z
N PRO A 1 -18.22 -17.82 -15.45
CA PRO A 1 -16.89 -17.64 -14.82
C PRO A 1 -16.95 -17.92 -13.31
N THR A 2 -16.29 -18.99 -12.86
CA THR A 2 -16.16 -19.33 -11.44
C THR A 2 -14.90 -18.69 -10.88
N GLN A 3 -15.04 -17.84 -9.87
CA GLN A 3 -13.91 -17.21 -9.18
C GLN A 3 -13.11 -18.28 -8.41
N ARG A 4 -11.78 -18.27 -8.54
CA ARG A 4 -10.89 -19.16 -7.76
C ARG A 4 -10.94 -18.77 -6.27
N PRO A 5 -11.03 -19.74 -5.34
CA PRO A 5 -10.87 -19.45 -3.91
C PRO A 5 -9.51 -18.81 -3.60
N LEU A 6 -9.49 -17.87 -2.65
CA LEU A 6 -8.23 -17.30 -2.15
C LEU A 6 -7.38 -18.38 -1.46
N THR A 7 -6.08 -18.33 -1.74
CA THR A 7 -5.04 -19.03 -0.98
C THR A 7 -4.97 -18.48 0.45
N GLU A 8 -4.31 -19.19 1.35
CA GLU A 8 -4.12 -18.73 2.73
C GLU A 8 -3.42 -17.36 2.82
N PRO A 9 -2.30 -17.08 2.10
CA PRO A 9 -1.68 -15.76 2.14
C PRO A 9 -2.57 -14.64 1.59
N GLU A 10 -3.39 -14.92 0.57
CA GLU A 10 -4.35 -13.96 0.02
C GLU A 10 -5.48 -13.66 1.02
N ARG A 11 -5.94 -14.68 1.77
CA ARG A 11 -6.94 -14.51 2.83
C ARG A 11 -6.39 -13.69 3.99
N ALA A 12 -5.18 -13.99 4.44
CA ALA A 12 -4.51 -13.21 5.48
C ALA A 12 -4.31 -11.75 5.07
N LEU A 13 -3.92 -11.49 3.81
CA LEU A 13 -3.87 -10.13 3.27
C LEU A 13 -5.26 -9.47 3.30
N SER A 14 -6.31 -10.17 2.86
CA SER A 14 -7.68 -9.66 2.87
C SER A 14 -8.13 -9.24 4.27
N ASP A 15 -7.92 -10.11 5.27
CA ASP A 15 -8.28 -9.82 6.67
C ASP A 15 -7.54 -8.59 7.19
N ARG A 16 -6.26 -8.45 6.81
CA ARG A 16 -5.43 -7.30 7.18
C ARG A 16 -5.88 -6.00 6.51
N MET A 17 -6.27 -6.03 5.24
CA MET A 17 -6.85 -4.87 4.54
C MET A 17 -8.17 -4.43 5.18
N VAL A 18 -9.05 -5.39 5.51
CA VAL A 18 -10.30 -5.12 6.23
C VAL A 18 -10.02 -4.46 7.58
N ALA A 19 -9.02 -4.94 8.33
CA ALA A 19 -8.62 -4.34 9.61
C ALA A 19 -8.10 -2.89 9.46
N TYR A 20 -7.25 -2.60 8.45
CA TYR A 20 -6.78 -1.24 8.19
C TYR A 20 -7.95 -0.29 7.90
N TRP A 21 -8.85 -0.66 7.00
CA TRP A 21 -9.95 0.20 6.58
C TRP A 21 -11.01 0.41 7.65
N THR A 22 -11.35 -0.64 8.41
CA THR A 22 -12.29 -0.49 9.53
C THR A 22 -11.72 0.35 10.67
N THR A 23 -10.41 0.24 10.95
CA THR A 23 -9.75 1.05 11.97
C THR A 23 -9.63 2.52 11.54
N PHE A 24 -9.33 2.76 10.27
CA PHE A 24 -9.32 4.10 9.69
C PHE A 24 -10.71 4.74 9.76
N ALA A 25 -11.74 4.04 9.30
CA ALA A 25 -13.12 4.55 9.34
C ALA A 25 -13.56 4.91 10.77
N ARG A 26 -13.11 4.14 11.78
CA ARG A 26 -13.44 4.37 13.19
C ARG A 26 -12.64 5.50 13.86
N THR A 27 -11.37 5.67 13.50
CA THR A 27 -10.43 6.48 14.31
C THR A 27 -9.69 7.58 13.54
N GLY A 28 -9.79 7.59 12.21
CA GLY A 28 -8.96 8.45 11.34
C GLY A 28 -7.51 7.94 11.16
N SER A 29 -7.13 6.84 11.81
CA SER A 29 -5.83 6.17 11.66
C SER A 29 -6.06 4.72 11.24
N PRO A 30 -5.36 4.20 10.21
CA PRO A 30 -5.48 2.79 9.84
C PRO A 30 -4.75 1.85 10.82
N ASN A 31 -3.93 2.40 11.72
CA ASN A 31 -3.05 1.63 12.60
C ASN A 31 -3.81 0.92 13.72
N GLY A 32 -3.50 -0.36 13.91
CA GLY A 32 -3.98 -1.21 15.00
C GLY A 32 -2.85 -2.07 15.57
N PRO A 33 -3.11 -2.85 16.64
CA PRO A 33 -2.06 -3.58 17.35
C PRO A 33 -1.36 -4.65 16.50
N ASP A 34 -2.10 -5.34 15.62
CA ASP A 34 -1.60 -6.52 14.89
C ASP A 34 -1.20 -6.21 13.44
N ALA A 35 -0.57 -5.04 13.25
CA ALA A 35 -0.40 -4.39 11.96
C ALA A 35 1.02 -3.92 11.71
N PRO A 36 1.57 -4.10 10.50
CA PRO A 36 2.60 -3.19 10.02
C PRO A 36 2.09 -1.73 10.11
N PRO A 37 2.86 -0.80 10.70
CA PRO A 37 2.45 0.59 10.75
C PRO A 37 2.28 1.17 9.34
N TRP A 38 1.20 1.92 9.14
CA TRP A 38 0.94 2.73 7.97
C TRP A 38 1.17 4.20 8.34
N PRO A 39 2.34 4.77 7.99
CA PRO A 39 2.66 6.16 8.30
C PRO A 39 1.82 7.13 7.47
N VAL A 40 1.59 8.32 8.00
CA VAL A 40 0.86 9.39 7.29
C VAL A 40 1.71 9.90 6.14
N LEU A 41 1.18 9.84 4.93
CA LEU A 41 1.80 10.46 3.75
C LEU A 41 1.63 11.98 3.81
N ARG A 42 2.74 12.73 3.86
CA ARG A 42 2.71 14.20 3.94
C ARG A 42 2.95 14.83 2.58
N SER A 43 1.99 15.58 2.05
CA SER A 43 2.07 16.23 0.73
C SER A 43 3.16 17.30 0.61
N ALA A 44 3.62 17.87 1.74
CA ALA A 44 4.67 18.88 1.78
C ALA A 44 6.08 18.28 1.99
N GLY A 45 6.20 16.96 2.04
CA GLY A 45 7.48 16.28 2.20
C GLY A 45 8.07 15.79 0.87
N PRO A 46 9.28 15.25 0.92
CA PRO A 46 9.91 14.58 -0.22
C PRO A 46 8.99 13.55 -0.90
N ARG A 47 9.08 13.42 -2.23
CA ARG A 47 8.35 12.40 -3.02
C ARG A 47 8.75 10.96 -2.66
N ASP A 48 9.93 10.78 -2.09
CA ASP A 48 10.48 9.48 -1.67
C ASP A 48 9.91 8.97 -0.33
N GLN A 49 8.88 9.61 0.22
CA GLN A 49 8.18 9.08 1.39
C GLN A 49 7.60 7.70 1.08
N PRO A 50 7.91 6.69 1.90
CA PRO A 50 7.51 5.33 1.59
C PRO A 50 5.99 5.18 1.70
N VAL A 51 5.39 4.57 0.68
CA VAL A 51 4.01 4.09 0.71
C VAL A 51 3.95 2.67 1.28
N LEU A 52 2.78 2.23 1.73
CA LEU A 52 2.60 0.86 2.19
C LEU A 52 2.20 -0.04 1.02
N SER A 53 3.06 -1.00 0.67
CA SER A 53 2.71 -2.07 -0.25
C SER A 53 1.79 -3.08 0.42
N LEU A 54 0.78 -3.56 -0.31
CA LEU A 54 -0.22 -4.53 0.13
C LEU A 54 -0.12 -5.79 -0.73
N ALA A 55 0.80 -6.70 -0.37
CA ALA A 55 1.05 -7.93 -1.12
C ALA A 55 0.85 -9.18 -0.25
N ALA A 56 0.41 -10.26 -0.88
CA ALA A 56 0.32 -11.58 -0.26
C ALA A 56 1.63 -12.34 -0.46
N GLY A 57 1.96 -13.24 0.46
CA GLY A 57 3.14 -14.10 0.34
C GLY A 57 4.47 -13.40 0.64
N PRO A 58 5.60 -13.89 0.11
CA PRO A 58 6.93 -13.34 0.40
C PRO A 58 7.02 -11.85 0.06
N GLY A 59 7.57 -11.06 0.97
CA GLY A 59 7.62 -9.59 0.86
C GLY A 59 6.46 -8.89 1.57
N GLY A 60 5.27 -9.50 1.60
CA GLY A 60 4.14 -9.14 2.44
C GLY A 60 3.74 -7.66 2.40
N ILE A 61 3.11 -7.21 3.48
CA ILE A 61 2.81 -5.79 3.70
C ILE A 61 4.05 -5.11 4.25
N ARG A 62 4.55 -4.09 3.53
CA ARG A 62 5.78 -3.39 3.90
C ARG A 62 5.83 -1.97 3.34
N PRO A 63 6.56 -1.05 3.99
CA PRO A 63 6.93 0.21 3.37
C PRO A 63 7.76 -0.02 2.10
N THR A 64 7.49 0.75 1.06
CA THR A 64 8.24 0.76 -0.19
C THR A 64 8.34 2.18 -0.73
N ASP A 65 9.43 2.49 -1.40
CA ASP A 65 9.50 3.69 -2.24
C ASP A 65 8.61 3.46 -3.47
N ALA A 66 7.63 4.35 -3.68
CA ALA A 66 6.70 4.25 -4.80
C ALA A 66 7.38 4.56 -6.14
N ASP A 67 8.31 5.51 -6.15
CA ASP A 67 8.91 6.01 -7.39
C ASP A 67 9.80 4.94 -8.03
N SER A 68 10.66 4.30 -7.23
CA SER A 68 11.50 3.19 -7.71
C SER A 68 10.70 1.92 -7.96
N ALA A 69 9.72 1.57 -7.11
CA ALA A 69 8.94 0.35 -7.27
C ALA A 69 8.01 0.39 -8.50
N HIS A 70 7.56 1.57 -8.92
CA HIS A 70 6.61 1.74 -10.02
C HIS A 70 7.15 2.53 -11.21
N HIS A 71 8.44 2.88 -11.20
CA HIS A 71 9.10 3.62 -12.28
C HIS A 71 8.42 4.96 -12.61
N CYS A 72 7.94 5.69 -11.59
CA CYS A 72 7.25 6.98 -11.78
C CYS A 72 8.06 7.97 -12.65
N PRO A 73 9.38 8.13 -12.47
CA PRO A 73 10.16 9.06 -13.30
C PRO A 73 10.10 8.73 -14.79
N PHE A 74 10.04 7.45 -15.16
CA PHE A 74 9.88 7.05 -16.55
C PHE A 74 8.49 7.46 -17.07
N TRP A 75 7.43 7.15 -16.34
CA TRP A 75 6.06 7.47 -16.77
C TRP A 75 5.77 8.97 -16.83
N ASP A 76 6.39 9.77 -15.97
CA ASP A 76 6.31 11.24 -16.04
C ASP A 76 6.85 11.81 -17.36
N THR A 77 7.79 11.11 -18.02
CA THR A 77 8.27 11.50 -19.37
C THR A 77 7.28 11.15 -20.47
N VAL A 78 6.52 10.06 -20.32
CA VAL A 78 5.54 9.60 -21.31
C VAL A 78 4.29 10.46 -21.29
N GLU A 79 3.88 10.92 -20.11
CA GLU A 79 2.66 11.73 -19.93
C GLU A 79 2.86 13.24 -20.18
N GLY A 80 4.06 13.66 -20.60
CA GLY A 80 4.35 15.06 -20.90
C GLY A 80 4.28 15.98 -19.67
N ARG A 81 4.43 15.43 -18.45
CA ARG A 81 4.53 16.21 -17.20
C ARG A 81 5.90 16.88 -17.01
N THR A 82 6.81 16.66 -17.96
CA THR A 82 8.08 17.35 -18.07
C THR A 82 7.92 18.57 -18.99
N GLY A 83 7.65 19.71 -18.37
CA GLY A 83 8.02 21.03 -18.91
C GLY A 83 9.28 21.48 -18.19
#